data_AF-X1HAX5-F1
#
_entry.id   AF-X1HAX5-F1
#
_cell.length_a   1.000
_cell.length_b   1.000
_cell.length_c   1.000
_cell.angle_alpha   90.00
_cell.angle_beta   90.00
_cell.angle_gamma   90.00
#
_symmetry.space_group_name_H-M   'P 1'
#
loop_
_entity.id
_entity.type
_entity.pdbx_description
1 polymer ?
#
loop_
_entity_poly.entity_id
_entity_poly.type
_entity_poly.pdbx_seq_one_letter_code
_entity_poly.pdbx_strand_id
1 'polypeptide(L)' 'IVFRVQQELGVPVKLVGLGEGPDDLAPFEPAAFVDALLG' A
#
# COMPACT_ATOMS: atom_id res chain seq x y z
N ILE A 1 -1.38 -2.47 9.12
CA ILE A 1 -2.24 -1.28 8.90
C ILE A 1 -3.05 -1.44 7.63
N VAL A 2 -2.41 -1.61 6.46
CA VAL A 2 -3.09 -1.76 5.14
C VAL A 2 -4.17 -2.86 5.12
N PHE A 3 -3.86 -4.06 5.59
CA PHE A 3 -4.82 -5.18 5.61
C PHE A 3 -6.08 -4.93 6.44
N ARG A 4 -5.95 -4.23 7.57
CA ARG A 4 -7.09 -3.92 8.45
C ARG A 4 -8.02 -2.89 7.79
N VAL A 5 -7.44 -1.87 7.16
CA VAL A 5 -8.19 -0.84 6.43
C VAL A 5 -8.99 -1.45 5.27
N GLN A 6 -8.40 -2.38 4.51
CA GLN A 6 -9.13 -3.05 3.43
C GLN A 6 -10.28 -3.92 3.94
N GLN A 7 -10.09 -4.66 5.03
CA GLN A 7 -11.16 -5.49 5.60
C GLN A 7 -12.29 -4.65 6.20
N GLU A 8 -11.98 -3.52 6.82
CA GLU A 8 -12.98 -2.65 7.46
C GLU A 8 -13.77 -1.82 6.44
N LEU A 9 -13.14 -1.36 5.36
CA LEU A 9 -13.79 -0.48 4.37
C LEU A 9 -14.31 -1.23 3.13
N GLY A 10 -13.86 -2.46 2.88
CA GLY A 10 -14.27 -3.25 1.71
C GLY A 10 -13.83 -2.68 0.36
N VAL A 11 -12.91 -1.70 0.35
CA VAL A 11 -12.41 -1.04 -0.87
C VAL A 11 -10.92 -1.32 -1.09
N PRO A 12 -10.48 -1.43 -2.36
CA PRO A 12 -9.07 -1.67 -2.67
C PRO A 12 -8.22 -0.42 -2.40
N VAL A 13 -7.03 -0.61 -1.84
CA VAL A 13 -5.99 0.43 -1.79
C VAL A 13 -5.43 0.57 -3.21
N LYS A 14 -5.45 1.80 -3.75
CA LYS A 14 -5.02 2.06 -5.13
C LYS A 14 -3.60 2.63 -5.23
N LEU A 15 -3.22 3.44 -4.25
CA LEU A 15 -1.94 4.16 -4.24
C LEU A 15 -1.28 4.03 -2.88
N VAL A 16 0.05 4.04 -2.88
CA VAL A 16 0.90 4.04 -1.69
C VAL A 16 1.94 5.16 -1.81
N GLY A 17 2.24 5.81 -0.69
CA GLY A 17 3.32 6.79 -0.59
C GLY A 17 4.67 6.09 -0.43
N LEU A 18 5.64 6.46 -1.28
CA LEU A 18 7.02 5.96 -1.26
C LEU A 18 8.01 6.97 -0.63
N GLY A 19 7.53 8.17 -0.26
CA GLY A 19 8.31 9.30 0.25
C GLY A 19 7.41 10.49 0.60
N GLU A 20 7.99 11.66 0.86
CA GLU A 20 7.29 12.90 1.25
C GLU A 20 7.08 13.89 0.08
N GLY A 21 7.67 13.62 -1.08
CA GLY A 21 7.56 14.45 -2.26
C GLY A 21 6.15 14.39 -2.87
N PRO A 22 5.73 15.44 -3.59
CA PRO A 22 4.40 15.51 -4.21
C PRO A 22 4.15 14.42 -5.26
N ASP A 23 5.22 13.85 -5.81
CA ASP A 23 5.19 12.81 -6.85
C ASP A 23 5.46 11.40 -6.30
N ASP A 24 5.62 11.23 -4.99
CA ASP A 24 5.99 9.95 -4.36
C ASP A 24 4.80 9.00 -4.20
N LEU A 25 3.82 9.06 -5.11
CA LEU A 25 2.67 8.16 -5.15
C LEU A 25 2.86 7.10 -6.23
N ALA A 26 2.78 5.83 -5.84
CA ALA A 26 2.85 4.70 -6.75
C ALA A 26 1.61 3.79 -6.61
N PRO A 27 1.29 2.99 -7.64
CA PRO A 27 0.31 1.92 -7.52
C PRO A 27 0.64 0.99 -6.35
N PHE A 28 -0.40 0.60 -5.60
CA PHE A 28 -0.23 -0.37 -4.53
C PHE A 28 -0.17 -1.80 -5.10
N GLU A 29 0.97 -2.47 -4.92
CA GLU A 29 1.20 -3.86 -5.34
C GLU A 29 1.25 -4.80 -4.12
N PRO A 30 0.22 -5.65 -3.89
CA PRO A 30 0.15 -6.48 -2.68
C PRO A 30 1.32 -7.47 -2.53
N ALA A 31 1.78 -8.06 -3.64
CA ALA A 31 2.90 -9.00 -3.62
C ALA A 31 4.20 -8.30 -3.17
N ALA A 32 4.52 -7.17 -3.81
CA ALA A 32 5.70 -6.37 -3.45
C ALA A 32 5.65 -5.87 -2.00
N PHE A 33 4.47 -5.53 -1.49
CA PHE A 33 4.29 -5.13 -0.08
C PHE A 33 4.57 -6.27 0.91
N VAL A 34 4.13 -7.50 0.59
CA VAL A 34 4.40 -8.68 1.43
C VAL A 34 5.88 -9.05 1.37
N ASP A 35 6.49 -9.02 0.19
CA ASP A 35 7.92 -9.30 0.01
C ASP A 35 8.79 -8.33 0.82
N ALA A 36 8.46 -7.03 0.82
CA ALA A 36 9.16 -6.01 1.60
C ALA A 36 9.00 -6.15 3.13
N LEU A 37 7.96 -6.84 3.60
CA LEU A 37 7.74 -7.11 5.03
C LEU A 37 8.48 -8.36 5.52
N LEU A 38 8.77 -9.29 4.62
CA LEU A 38 9.35 -10.60 4.94
C LEU A 38 10.84 -10.73 4.53
N GLY A 39 11.38 -9.73 3.82
CA GLY A 39 12.79 -9.62 3.43
C GLY A 39 13.69 -9.07 4.52
#